data_AF-A0A8T9AQM4-F1
#
_entry.id   AF-A0A8T9AQM4-F1
#
_cell.length_a   1.000
_cell.length_b   1.000
_cell.length_c   1.000
_cell.angle_alpha   90.00
_cell.angle_beta   90.00
_cell.angle_gamma   90.00
#
_symmetry.space_group_name_H-M   'P 1'
#
loop_
_entity.id
_entity.type
_entity.pdbx_description
1 polymer ?
#
loop_
_entity_poly.entity_id
_entity_poly.type
_entity_poly.pdbx_seq_one_letter_code
_entity_poly.pdbx_strand_id
1 'polypeptide(L)'
;MQIWNQMGYPHQFTMGMDKAGHEWIVVVVKGTFDFPSKPGGLVQKSAEQVPLVMADTQTGVPGYSATLWETDFAFRKPRCDVIANGCAYAPGGRPAERLPVGIKVGNWSKLFEVVGHREWRAIGPLFTATAPQPFLKLPISYD
;
A
#
# COMPACT_ATOMS: atom_id res chain seq x y z
N MET A 1 -10.69 -1.97 30.08
CA MET A 1 -11.25 -0.80 29.36
C MET A 1 -12.50 -1.26 28.62
N GLN A 2 -13.58 -0.48 28.63
CA GLN A 2 -14.78 -0.75 27.84
C GLN A 2 -14.91 0.33 26.76
N ILE A 3 -15.08 -0.07 25.49
CA ILE A 3 -15.23 0.85 24.35
C ILE A 3 -16.68 0.79 23.86
N TRP A 4 -17.35 1.93 23.81
CA TRP A 4 -18.71 2.04 23.27
C TRP A 4 -18.64 2.39 21.78
N ASN A 5 -18.69 1.37 20.94
CA ASN A 5 -18.50 1.51 19.49
C ASN A 5 -19.82 1.75 18.74
N GLN A 6 -20.26 3.00 18.67
CA GLN A 6 -21.48 3.37 17.95
C GLN A 6 -21.37 3.27 16.42
N MET A 7 -20.15 3.44 15.88
CA MET A 7 -19.91 3.45 14.43
C MET A 7 -19.73 2.04 13.83
N GLY A 8 -19.55 1.02 14.69
CA GLY A 8 -19.39 -0.36 14.29
C GLY A 8 -18.12 -0.63 13.48
N TYR A 9 -17.03 0.10 13.73
CA TYR A 9 -15.73 -0.14 13.11
C TYR A 9 -14.90 -1.12 13.98
N PRO A 10 -14.15 -2.06 13.39
CA PRO A 10 -13.14 -2.82 14.12
C PRO A 10 -12.23 -1.88 14.91
N HIS A 11 -12.02 -2.23 16.17
CA HIS A 11 -11.17 -1.44 17.06
C HIS A 11 -10.46 -2.36 18.04
N GLN A 12 -9.30 -1.89 18.50
CA GLN A 12 -8.52 -2.56 19.54
C GLN A 12 -7.66 -1.52 20.25
N PHE A 13 -7.10 -1.90 21.40
CA PHE A 13 -6.08 -1.10 22.07
C PHE A 13 -4.81 -1.90 22.34
N THR A 14 -3.70 -1.19 22.46
CA THR A 14 -2.42 -1.72 22.95
C THR A 14 -1.79 -0.71 23.92
N MET A 15 -0.70 -1.11 24.57
CA MET A 15 0.14 -0.21 25.37
C MET A 15 1.38 0.17 24.58
N GLY A 16 1.69 1.47 24.54
CA GLY A 16 2.96 2.01 24.05
C GLY A 16 3.74 2.63 25.20
N MET A 17 5.06 2.66 25.07
CA MET A 17 5.95 3.30 26.05
C MET A 17 6.73 4.41 25.36
N ASP A 18 6.79 5.58 25.99
CA ASP A 18 7.63 6.67 25.49
C ASP A 18 9.09 6.55 25.95
N LYS A 19 9.94 7.47 25.47
CA LYS A 19 11.37 7.46 25.78
C LYS A 19 11.69 7.71 27.26
N ALA A 20 10.74 8.24 28.04
CA ALA A 20 10.87 8.48 29.47
C ALA A 20 10.32 7.31 30.31
N GLY A 21 9.79 6.27 29.67
CA GLY A 21 9.21 5.11 30.34
C GLY A 21 7.74 5.29 30.73
N HIS A 22 7.08 6.37 30.32
CA HIS A 22 5.64 6.49 30.59
C HIS A 22 4.86 5.56 29.67
N GLU A 23 3.86 4.90 30.26
CA GLU A 23 2.92 4.06 29.55
C GLU A 23 1.78 4.90 28.96
N TRP A 24 1.41 4.57 27.73
CA TRP A 24 0.35 5.22 26.97
C TRP A 24 -0.60 4.14 26.44
N ILE A 25 -1.89 4.40 26.52
CA ILE A 25 -2.89 3.57 25.84
C ILE A 25 -3.00 4.06 24.39
N VAL A 26 -2.79 3.16 23.45
CA VAL A 26 -2.97 3.40 22.01
C VAL A 26 -4.24 2.71 21.58
N VAL A 27 -5.25 3.47 21.18
CA VAL A 27 -6.51 2.95 20.63
C VAL A 27 -6.47 3.08 19.11
N VAL A 28 -6.76 1.99 18.42
CA VAL A 28 -6.78 1.93 16.95
C VAL A 28 -8.20 1.61 16.50
N VAL A 29 -8.68 2.35 15.51
CA VAL A 29 -9.97 2.13 14.84
C VAL A 29 -9.71 2.00 13.36
N LYS A 30 -10.25 0.94 12.73
CA LYS A 30 -10.07 0.66 11.30
C LYS A 30 -11.40 0.73 10.58
N GLY A 31 -11.45 1.51 9.51
CA GLY A 31 -12.60 1.59 8.62
C GLY A 31 -12.25 1.07 7.24
N THR A 32 -13.08 0.19 6.70
CA THR A 32 -13.03 -0.24 5.31
C THR A 32 -14.14 0.45 4.53
N PHE A 33 -13.79 0.99 3.37
CA PHE A 33 -14.68 1.76 2.52
C PHE A 33 -14.57 1.27 1.08
N ASP A 34 -15.69 1.24 0.38
CA ASP A 34 -15.75 0.86 -1.02
C ASP A 34 -15.46 2.06 -1.93
N PHE A 35 -14.84 1.79 -3.07
CA PHE A 35 -14.70 2.81 -4.12
C PHE A 35 -16.08 3.24 -4.63
N PRO A 36 -16.30 4.54 -4.87
CA PRO A 36 -17.57 5.03 -5.37
C PRO A 36 -17.83 4.48 -6.77
N SER A 37 -19.08 4.11 -7.07
CA SER A 37 -19.50 3.61 -8.38
C SER A 37 -19.47 4.68 -9.48
N LYS A 38 -19.41 5.96 -9.10
CA LYS A 38 -19.38 7.11 -10.02
C LYS A 38 -18.19 8.02 -9.69
N PRO A 39 -17.53 8.61 -10.70
CA PRO A 39 -16.51 9.63 -10.48
C PRO A 39 -17.04 10.78 -9.62
N GLY A 40 -16.27 11.17 -8.60
CA GLY A 40 -16.66 12.23 -7.66
C GLY A 40 -17.73 11.84 -6.63
N GLY A 41 -18.18 10.58 -6.61
CA GLY A 41 -19.10 10.09 -5.59
C GLY A 41 -18.47 10.00 -4.20
N LEU A 42 -19.33 9.98 -3.17
CA LEU A 42 -18.90 9.74 -1.79
C LEU A 42 -18.56 8.27 -1.59
N VAL A 43 -17.50 8.00 -0.83
CA VAL A 43 -17.17 6.65 -0.37
C VAL A 43 -18.26 6.14 0.57
N GLN A 44 -18.52 4.84 0.51
CA GLN A 44 -19.50 4.17 1.38
C GLN A 44 -18.74 3.26 2.35
N LYS A 45 -19.22 3.13 3.59
CA LYS A 45 -18.72 2.11 4.51
C LYS A 45 -18.95 0.75 3.86
N SER A 46 -17.90 -0.05 3.75
CA SER A 46 -18.01 -1.38 3.16
C SER A 46 -18.88 -2.29 4.04
N ALA A 47 -19.67 -3.16 3.41
CA ALA A 47 -20.47 -4.16 4.10
C ALA A 47 -19.58 -5.12 4.92
N GLU A 48 -18.38 -5.39 4.41
CA GLU A 48 -17.36 -6.19 5.08
C GLU A 48 -16.25 -5.27 5.62
N GLN A 49 -15.97 -5.36 6.91
CA GLN A 49 -14.87 -4.62 7.53
C GLN A 49 -13.66 -5.53 7.68
N VAL A 50 -12.53 -5.10 7.12
CA VAL A 50 -11.26 -5.83 7.23
C VAL A 50 -10.76 -5.74 8.68
N PRO A 51 -10.30 -6.86 9.28
CA PRO A 51 -9.75 -6.83 10.63
C PRO A 51 -8.47 -5.99 10.73
N LEU A 52 -8.11 -5.64 11.96
CA LEU A 52 -6.83 -4.99 12.27
C LEU A 52 -5.67 -5.93 11.93
N VAL A 53 -4.61 -5.37 11.35
CA VAL A 53 -3.35 -6.06 11.09
C VAL A 53 -2.54 -6.05 12.38
N MET A 54 -2.45 -7.20 13.03
CA MET A 54 -1.80 -7.33 14.34
C MET A 54 -0.27 -7.31 14.24
N ALA A 55 0.27 -7.84 13.15
CA ALA A 55 1.69 -7.88 12.83
C ALA A 55 1.88 -7.72 11.32
N ASP A 56 3.06 -7.27 10.90
CA ASP A 56 3.37 -7.07 9.49
C ASP A 56 3.10 -8.35 8.69
N THR A 57 2.44 -8.19 7.54
CA THR A 57 2.15 -9.26 6.59
C THR A 57 2.98 -9.05 5.33
N GLN A 58 3.32 -10.14 4.65
CA GLN A 58 4.21 -10.12 3.49
C GLN A 58 3.51 -10.66 2.25
N THR A 59 3.99 -10.27 1.07
CA THR A 59 3.49 -10.78 -0.22
C THR A 59 3.84 -12.25 -0.44
N GLY A 60 4.88 -12.76 0.23
CA GLY A 60 5.32 -14.15 0.20
C GLY A 60 5.97 -14.57 1.52
N VAL A 61 7.19 -15.11 1.44
CA VAL A 61 7.92 -15.63 2.62
C VAL A 61 8.39 -14.47 3.51
N PRO A 62 8.09 -14.48 4.83
CA PRO A 62 8.58 -13.47 5.77
C PRO A 62 10.10 -13.33 5.75
N GLY A 63 10.60 -12.09 5.65
CA GLY A 63 12.03 -11.79 5.56
C GLY A 63 12.65 -11.94 4.17
N TYR A 64 11.92 -12.50 3.20
CA TYR A 64 12.39 -12.71 1.82
C TYR A 64 11.44 -12.13 0.75
N SER A 65 10.40 -11.40 1.17
CA SER A 65 9.42 -10.78 0.28
C SER A 65 9.00 -9.42 0.82
N ALA A 66 8.36 -8.63 -0.03
CA ALA A 66 7.90 -7.29 0.29
C ALA A 66 6.85 -7.31 1.41
N THR A 67 6.83 -6.25 2.22
CA THR A 67 5.75 -6.03 3.19
C THR A 67 4.49 -5.63 2.44
N LEU A 68 3.39 -6.35 2.68
CA LEU A 68 2.09 -6.09 2.08
C LEU A 68 1.27 -5.12 2.95
N TRP A 69 1.21 -5.39 4.25
CA TRP A 69 0.60 -4.53 5.25
C TRP A 69 1.45 -4.48 6.50
N GLU A 70 1.72 -3.28 7.00
CA GLU A 70 2.33 -3.08 8.32
C GLU A 70 1.28 -3.24 9.43
N THR A 71 1.74 -3.46 10.65
CA THR A 71 0.88 -3.45 11.84
C THR A 71 0.10 -2.13 11.99
N ASP A 72 -1.17 -2.25 12.35
CA ASP A 72 -2.04 -1.08 12.57
C ASP A 72 -1.71 -0.35 13.89
N PHE A 73 -0.87 -0.94 14.75
CA PHE A 73 -0.60 -0.50 16.13
C PHE A 73 0.65 0.38 16.28
N ALA A 74 0.91 1.27 15.32
CA ALA A 74 2.01 2.22 15.45
C ALA A 74 1.77 3.15 16.65
N PHE A 75 2.78 3.31 17.52
CA PHE A 75 2.65 4.13 18.72
C PHE A 75 2.31 5.60 18.42
N ARG A 76 2.87 6.16 17.35
CA ARG A 76 2.59 7.54 16.91
C ARG A 76 2.54 7.63 15.39
N LYS A 77 1.47 8.21 14.85
CA LYS A 77 1.33 8.57 13.44
C LYS A 77 1.07 10.08 13.34
N PRO A 78 2.11 10.94 13.33
CA PRO A 78 1.94 12.39 13.29
C PRO A 78 1.36 12.88 11.95
N ARG A 79 1.37 12.02 10.92
CA ARG A 79 0.85 12.28 9.58
C ARG A 79 0.16 11.02 9.04
N CYS A 80 -0.59 11.19 7.97
CA CYS A 80 -1.23 10.10 7.24
C CYS A 80 -0.24 9.48 6.25
N ASP A 81 -0.11 8.15 6.31
CA ASP A 81 0.60 7.36 5.30
C ASP A 81 -0.40 6.86 4.25
N VAL A 82 0.02 6.88 2.97
CA VAL A 82 -0.77 6.38 1.85
C VAL A 82 -0.05 5.18 1.24
N ILE A 83 -0.60 3.99 1.47
CA ILE A 83 -0.10 2.72 0.94
C ILE A 83 -0.97 2.32 -0.25
N ALA A 84 -0.35 1.94 -1.37
CA ALA A 84 -1.05 1.47 -2.56
C ALA A 84 -0.45 0.16 -3.06
N ASN A 85 -1.26 -0.89 -2.99
CA ASN A 85 -0.96 -2.20 -3.55
C ASN A 85 -1.74 -2.35 -4.85
N GLY A 86 -1.07 -2.64 -5.97
CA GLY A 86 -1.74 -2.66 -7.27
C GLY A 86 -0.88 -3.10 -8.44
N CYS A 87 -1.38 -2.87 -9.65
CA CYS A 87 -0.68 -3.18 -10.89
C CYS A 87 -0.77 -1.99 -11.86
N ALA A 88 0.26 -1.82 -12.67
CA ALA A 88 0.20 -1.03 -13.89
C ALA A 88 -0.54 -1.81 -14.96
N TYR A 89 -1.47 -1.15 -15.66
CA TYR A 89 -2.21 -1.71 -16.79
C TYR A 89 -1.89 -0.90 -18.05
N ALA A 90 -1.52 -1.60 -19.12
CA ALA A 90 -1.19 -0.96 -20.38
C ALA A 90 -2.44 -0.36 -21.06
N PRO A 91 -2.36 0.88 -21.57
CA PRO A 91 -3.53 1.58 -22.10
C PRO A 91 -4.03 0.93 -23.39
N GLY A 92 -5.36 0.89 -23.55
CA GLY A 92 -6.01 0.40 -24.77
C GLY A 92 -5.77 -1.08 -25.08
N GLY A 93 -5.35 -1.88 -24.09
CA GLY A 93 -5.09 -3.32 -24.26
C GLY A 93 -3.88 -3.63 -25.14
N ARG A 94 -2.98 -2.66 -25.35
CA ARG A 94 -1.76 -2.83 -26.14
C ARG A 94 -0.56 -2.94 -25.22
N PRO A 95 0.32 -3.95 -25.37
CA PRO A 95 1.50 -4.06 -24.54
C PRO A 95 2.36 -2.80 -24.61
N ALA A 96 2.83 -2.35 -23.46
CA ALA A 96 3.74 -1.21 -23.34
C ALA A 96 5.03 -1.66 -22.67
N GLU A 97 6.17 -1.18 -23.16
CA GLU A 97 7.47 -1.39 -22.51
C GLU A 97 7.59 -0.55 -21.23
N ARG A 98 6.88 0.59 -21.21
CA ARG A 98 6.97 1.58 -20.17
C ARG A 98 5.71 2.45 -20.12
N LEU A 99 5.24 2.79 -18.93
CA LEU A 99 4.13 3.74 -18.77
C LEU A 99 4.17 4.49 -17.43
N PRO A 100 3.67 5.73 -17.37
CA PRO A 100 3.50 6.46 -16.12
C PRO A 100 2.26 5.96 -15.36
N VAL A 101 2.39 5.78 -14.06
CA VAL A 101 1.29 5.54 -13.12
C VAL A 101 1.39 6.50 -11.95
N GLY A 102 0.35 6.58 -11.13
CA GLY A 102 0.44 7.35 -9.90
C GLY A 102 -0.82 7.35 -9.07
N ILE A 103 -0.74 8.08 -7.97
CA ILE A 103 -1.79 8.23 -6.96
C ILE A 103 -2.06 9.72 -6.82
N LYS A 104 -3.35 10.07 -6.72
CA LYS A 104 -3.80 11.44 -6.43
C LYS A 104 -4.77 11.42 -5.25
N VAL A 105 -4.51 12.27 -4.26
CA VAL A 105 -5.34 12.45 -3.07
C VAL A 105 -5.57 13.96 -2.89
N GLY A 106 -6.78 14.42 -3.21
CA GLY A 106 -7.09 15.86 -3.26
C GLY A 106 -6.13 16.61 -4.18
N ASN A 107 -5.37 17.56 -3.60
CA ASN A 107 -4.39 18.38 -4.32
C ASN A 107 -2.98 17.76 -4.36
N TRP A 108 -2.75 16.65 -3.65
CA TRP A 108 -1.48 15.94 -3.67
C TRP A 108 -1.47 14.86 -4.75
N SER A 109 -0.35 14.72 -5.45
CA SER A 109 -0.14 13.66 -6.42
C SER A 109 1.29 13.15 -6.41
N LYS A 110 1.47 11.84 -6.61
CA LYS A 110 2.76 11.20 -6.85
C LYS A 110 2.68 10.36 -8.11
N LEU A 111 3.59 10.62 -9.05
CA LEU A 111 3.73 9.91 -10.32
C LEU A 111 5.06 9.17 -10.34
N PHE A 112 5.08 8.00 -10.97
CA PHE A 112 6.28 7.23 -11.23
C PHE A 112 6.13 6.41 -12.50
N GLU A 113 7.25 5.93 -13.02
CA GLU A 113 7.30 5.22 -14.27
C GLU A 113 7.46 3.72 -14.01
N VAL A 114 6.55 2.92 -14.57
CA VAL A 114 6.63 1.46 -14.50
C VAL A 114 7.29 0.98 -15.79
N VAL A 115 8.41 0.29 -15.62
CA VAL A 115 9.24 -0.21 -16.70
C VAL A 115 9.12 -1.74 -16.73
N GLY A 116 8.91 -2.30 -17.92
CA GLY A 116 8.87 -3.75 -18.11
C GLY A 116 10.15 -4.45 -17.67
N HIS A 117 10.09 -5.78 -17.57
CA HIS A 117 11.20 -6.59 -17.10
C HIS A 117 12.46 -6.34 -17.94
N ARG A 118 13.61 -6.22 -17.26
CA ARG A 118 14.92 -5.97 -17.87
C ARG A 118 15.99 -6.75 -17.14
N GLU A 119 17.01 -7.13 -17.89
CA GLU A 119 18.19 -7.80 -17.37
C GLU A 119 19.41 -6.90 -17.53
N TRP A 120 20.32 -6.91 -16.56
CA TRP A 120 21.64 -6.34 -16.74
C TRP A 120 22.52 -7.34 -17.49
N ARG A 121 23.12 -6.91 -18.60
CA ARG A 121 24.00 -7.73 -19.42
C ARG A 121 25.34 -7.04 -19.63
N ALA A 122 26.41 -7.85 -19.65
CA ALA A 122 27.72 -7.40 -20.05
C ALA A 122 27.79 -7.36 -21.59
N ILE A 123 28.23 -6.23 -22.14
CA ILE A 123 28.58 -6.06 -23.55
C ILE A 123 30.04 -5.60 -23.56
N GLY A 124 30.96 -6.57 -23.63
CA GLY A 124 32.39 -6.33 -23.42
C GLY A 124 32.65 -5.79 -22.01
N PRO A 125 33.34 -4.64 -21.84
CA PRO A 125 33.61 -4.05 -20.53
C PRO A 125 32.41 -3.26 -19.95
N LEU A 126 31.31 -3.10 -20.70
CA LEU A 126 30.16 -2.28 -20.28
C LEU A 126 29.04 -3.17 -19.71
N PHE A 127 28.40 -2.74 -18.62
CA PHE A 127 27.15 -3.33 -18.14
C PHE A 127 25.98 -2.41 -18.50
N THR A 128 24.99 -2.94 -19.22
CA THR A 128 23.80 -2.19 -19.61
C THR A 128 22.53 -3.01 -19.38
N ALA A 129 21.43 -2.32 -19.12
CA ALA A 129 20.12 -2.96 -19.06
C ALA A 129 19.60 -3.25 -20.48
N THR A 130 18.92 -4.39 -20.67
CA THR A 130 18.19 -4.68 -21.90
C THR A 130 17.06 -3.67 -22.14
N ALA A 131 16.55 -3.63 -23.37
CA ALA A 131 15.25 -3.01 -23.62
C ALA A 131 14.18 -3.66 -22.72
N PRO A 132 13.22 -2.89 -22.18
CA PRO A 132 12.15 -3.44 -21.37
C PRO A 132 11.26 -4.39 -22.17
N GLN A 133 10.88 -5.52 -21.57
CA GLN A 133 9.89 -6.40 -22.16
C GLN A 133 8.49 -5.75 -22.10
N PRO A 134 7.73 -5.71 -23.20
CA PRO A 134 6.36 -5.19 -23.17
C PRO A 134 5.45 -5.98 -22.23
N PHE A 135 4.57 -5.30 -21.51
CA PHE A 135 3.58 -5.91 -20.61
C PHE A 135 2.17 -5.36 -20.83
N LEU A 136 1.16 -6.18 -20.55
CA LEU A 136 -0.24 -5.74 -20.45
C LEU A 136 -0.62 -5.36 -19.01
N LYS A 137 -0.07 -6.09 -18.04
CA LYS A 137 -0.27 -5.90 -16.61
C LYS A 137 1.04 -6.22 -15.89
N LEU A 138 1.48 -5.32 -15.02
CA LEU A 138 2.67 -5.56 -14.18
C LEU A 138 2.36 -5.17 -12.73
N PRO A 139 2.49 -6.09 -11.76
CA PRO A 139 2.40 -5.76 -10.34
C PRO A 139 3.42 -4.69 -9.95
N ILE A 140 3.00 -3.75 -9.11
CA ILE A 140 3.91 -2.78 -8.50
C ILE A 140 4.36 -3.40 -7.19
N SER A 141 5.59 -3.91 -7.17
CA SER A 141 6.18 -4.56 -5.98
C SER A 141 7.69 -4.27 -5.89
N TYR A 142 8.24 -4.56 -4.71
CA TYR A 142 9.68 -4.68 -4.46
C TYR A 142 10.20 -6.12 -4.62
N ASP A 143 9.30 -7.07 -4.89
CA ASP A 143 9.63 -8.48 -5.16
C ASP A 143 10.34 -8.67 -6.52
#